data_AF-A0A258W297-F1
#
_entry.id   AF-A0A258W297-F1
#
_cell.length_a   1.000
_cell.length_b   1.000
_cell.length_c   1.000
_cell.angle_alpha   90.00
_cell.angle_beta   90.00
_cell.angle_gamma   90.00
#
_symmetry.space_group_name_H-M   'P 1'
#
loop_
_entity.id
_entity.type
_entity.pdbx_description
1 polymer ?
#
loop_
_entity_poly.entity_id
_entity_poly.type
_entity_poly.pdbx_seq_one_letter_code
_entity_poly.pdbx_strand_id
1 'polypeptide(L)'
;MKAHKTWYTFLAISFFTTTMFFNNCAPSGEEETATDSSNSEQAAELVTDFSGKLSGSFTQVYADGKAYGYAYDSMNKTKVIKVIFYANGPVGTGTYVGEVIAKETGVGASAGHYFTFKLPAAFANGTQQKMYAYGHEAKAEYLIALSPKTYVAYTPKAEPYYNANVGPFIAANCTRCHTWTHANLFGGPLMSPTPFAGGTATSNKLIRKMSGAEGHTGGEFCSMGSGFCATLQAWWAAEFQ
;
A
#
# COMPACT_ATOMS: atom_id res chain seq x y z
N MET A 1 -23.13 80.34 25.18
CA MET A 1 -23.01 81.01 23.87
C MET A 1 -21.58 80.87 23.36
N LYS A 2 -21.42 80.40 22.11
CA LYS A 2 -20.18 80.34 21.29
C LYS A 2 -19.08 79.37 21.78
N ALA A 3 -18.33 78.66 20.95
CA ALA A 3 -18.42 78.22 19.55
C ALA A 3 -17.27 77.21 19.33
N HIS A 4 -17.47 76.24 18.44
CA HIS A 4 -16.50 75.22 18.03
C HIS A 4 -15.19 75.77 17.44
N LYS A 5 -14.11 74.97 17.54
CA LYS A 5 -13.18 74.74 16.42
C LYS A 5 -12.39 73.43 16.59
N THR A 6 -12.61 72.53 15.63
CA THR A 6 -11.94 71.27 15.34
C THR A 6 -10.65 71.50 14.57
N TRP A 7 -9.55 70.81 14.90
CA TRP A 7 -8.42 70.57 13.99
C TRP A 7 -7.99 69.10 14.07
N TYR A 8 -7.86 68.50 12.88
CA TYR A 8 -7.38 67.13 12.63
C TYR A 8 -5.85 67.12 12.58
N THR A 9 -5.21 66.08 13.12
CA THR A 9 -3.81 65.76 12.83
C THR A 9 -3.72 64.30 12.38
N PHE A 10 -3.32 64.12 11.12
CA PHE A 10 -2.92 62.85 10.51
C PHE A 10 -1.62 62.35 11.18
N LEU A 11 -1.57 61.07 11.56
CA LEU A 11 -0.31 60.37 11.82
C LEU A 11 -0.18 59.22 10.81
N ALA A 12 0.85 59.32 9.97
CA ALA A 12 1.16 58.36 8.94
C ALA A 12 1.76 57.08 9.51
N ILE A 13 1.26 55.96 8.99
CA ILE A 13 1.76 54.60 9.21
C ILE A 13 2.97 54.40 8.30
N SER A 14 4.15 54.10 8.87
CA SER A 14 5.30 53.61 8.12
C SER A 14 5.45 52.11 8.32
N PHE A 15 5.22 51.37 7.24
CA PHE A 15 5.63 49.97 7.08
C PHE A 15 7.13 49.93 6.75
N PHE A 16 7.93 49.27 7.58
CA PHE A 16 9.27 48.84 7.19
C PHE A 16 9.16 47.51 6.44
N THR A 17 9.28 47.57 5.11
CA THR A 17 9.54 46.41 4.27
C THR A 17 11.04 46.12 4.27
N THR A 18 11.44 44.98 4.83
CA THR A 18 12.81 44.47 4.70
C THR A 18 12.99 43.90 3.30
N THR A 19 13.68 44.64 2.44
CA THR A 19 14.13 44.18 1.12
C THR A 19 15.25 43.16 1.34
N MET A 20 14.98 41.89 1.05
CA MET A 20 16.05 40.90 0.87
C MET A 20 16.70 41.13 -0.49
N PHE A 21 18.00 41.41 -0.48
CA PHE A 21 18.84 41.48 -1.66
C PHE A 21 19.05 40.06 -2.23
N PHE A 22 18.57 39.82 -3.44
CA PHE A 22 18.99 38.68 -4.24
C PHE A 22 20.36 39.01 -4.86
N ASN A 23 21.41 38.37 -4.35
CA ASN A 23 22.69 38.32 -5.04
C ASN A 23 22.58 37.38 -6.24
N ASN A 24 22.72 37.96 -7.43
CA ASN A 24 23.03 37.25 -8.66
C ASN A 24 24.43 36.63 -8.55
N CYS A 25 24.50 35.30 -8.47
CA CYS A 25 25.68 34.54 -8.90
C CYS A 25 25.36 33.90 -10.24
N ALA A 26 25.95 34.44 -11.30
CA ALA A 26 26.03 33.81 -12.61
C ALA A 26 27.09 32.68 -12.55
N PRO A 27 26.82 31.47 -13.09
CA PRO A 27 27.86 30.51 -13.38
C PRO A 27 28.41 30.75 -14.79
N SER A 28 29.69 31.07 -14.87
CA SER A 28 30.48 31.04 -16.09
C SER A 28 31.18 29.69 -16.22
N GLY A 29 31.20 29.14 -17.44
CA GLY A 29 32.27 28.26 -17.90
C GLY A 29 31.99 26.77 -17.74
N GLU A 30 31.69 26.15 -18.87
CA GLU A 30 32.22 24.86 -19.34
C GLU A 30 32.65 23.85 -18.26
N GLU A 31 31.85 22.78 -18.11
CA GLU A 31 32.32 21.54 -17.52
C GLU A 31 31.82 20.35 -18.36
N GLU A 32 32.74 19.41 -18.49
CA GLU A 32 32.79 18.30 -19.43
C GLU A 32 31.57 17.39 -19.39
N THR A 33 31.29 16.81 -20.57
CA THR A 33 30.42 15.65 -20.73
C THR A 33 31.12 14.43 -20.11
N ALA A 34 31.06 14.32 -18.78
CA ALA A 34 31.30 13.08 -18.08
C ALA A 34 30.08 12.19 -18.26
N THR A 35 30.20 11.21 -19.14
CA THR A 35 29.30 10.05 -19.18
C THR A 35 29.52 9.27 -17.88
N ASP A 36 28.68 9.56 -16.89
CA ASP A 36 28.56 8.74 -15.68
C ASP A 36 28.11 7.34 -16.10
N SER A 37 29.10 6.45 -16.14
CA SER A 37 28.97 5.03 -16.40
C SER A 37 28.97 4.30 -15.06
N SER A 38 28.06 4.65 -14.14
CA SER A 38 27.93 3.91 -12.89
C SER A 38 26.57 4.06 -12.19
N ASN A 39 25.48 3.79 -12.90
CA ASN A 39 24.25 3.17 -12.35
C ASN A 39 23.20 3.01 -13.45
N SER A 40 23.46 2.12 -14.41
CA SER A 40 22.35 1.51 -15.13
C SER A 40 21.84 0.35 -14.29
N GLU A 41 20.77 0.59 -13.52
CA GLU A 41 19.78 -0.47 -13.35
C GLU A 41 19.35 -0.83 -14.77
N GLN A 42 19.98 -1.85 -15.34
CA GLN A 42 19.55 -2.43 -16.60
C GLN A 42 18.10 -2.84 -16.36
N ALA A 43 17.17 -2.10 -16.95
CA ALA A 43 15.76 -2.43 -16.87
C ALA A 43 15.63 -3.86 -17.39
N ALA A 44 15.33 -4.81 -16.49
CA ALA A 44 15.33 -6.21 -16.85
C ALA A 44 14.32 -6.43 -17.99
N GLU A 45 14.82 -6.97 -19.09
CA GLU A 45 14.04 -7.16 -20.31
C GLU A 45 13.06 -8.32 -20.14
N LEU A 46 11.85 -8.17 -20.67
CA LEU A 46 10.89 -9.27 -20.73
C LEU A 46 11.43 -10.41 -21.58
N VAL A 47 11.18 -11.65 -21.16
CA VAL A 47 11.54 -12.82 -21.99
C VAL A 47 10.69 -12.85 -23.26
N THR A 48 11.34 -12.70 -24.40
CA THR A 48 10.74 -12.78 -25.76
C THR A 48 11.12 -14.09 -26.46
N ASP A 49 12.19 -14.74 -26.02
CA ASP A 49 12.78 -16.00 -26.46
C ASP A 49 12.63 -17.08 -25.39
N PHE A 50 11.39 -17.28 -24.92
CA PHE A 50 11.10 -18.18 -23.82
C PHE A 50 11.52 -19.63 -24.15
N SER A 51 12.30 -20.24 -23.26
CA SER A 51 12.87 -21.59 -23.48
C SER A 51 11.87 -22.73 -23.30
N GLY A 52 10.66 -22.42 -22.82
CA GLY A 52 9.68 -23.43 -22.37
C GLY A 52 9.95 -23.98 -20.96
N LYS A 53 11.02 -23.54 -20.27
CA LYS A 53 11.38 -24.03 -18.93
C LYS A 53 10.97 -23.05 -17.83
N LEU A 54 9.65 -22.93 -17.62
CA LEU A 54 9.12 -22.15 -16.51
C LEU A 54 9.51 -22.76 -15.16
N SER A 55 10.04 -21.93 -14.27
CA SER A 55 10.20 -22.23 -12.84
C SER A 55 9.54 -21.13 -12.03
N GLY A 56 8.69 -21.50 -11.07
CA GLY A 56 7.96 -20.51 -10.29
C GLY A 56 7.18 -21.13 -9.14
N SER A 57 6.74 -20.29 -8.22
CA SER A 57 5.86 -20.67 -7.13
C SER A 57 4.88 -19.54 -6.85
N PHE A 58 3.59 -19.85 -6.83
CA PHE A 58 2.55 -18.94 -6.38
C PHE A 58 2.33 -19.17 -4.89
N THR A 59 2.85 -18.30 -4.03
CA THR A 59 3.04 -18.63 -2.61
C THR A 59 1.79 -18.34 -1.79
N GLN A 60 1.27 -17.11 -1.86
CA GLN A 60 0.21 -16.65 -0.98
C GLN A 60 -0.64 -15.55 -1.64
N VAL A 61 -1.92 -15.52 -1.26
CA VAL A 61 -2.78 -14.34 -1.39
C VAL A 61 -3.16 -13.90 0.02
N TYR A 62 -2.81 -12.68 0.39
CA TYR A 62 -3.10 -12.13 1.71
C TYR A 62 -4.46 -11.45 1.75
N ALA A 63 -4.99 -11.31 2.97
CA ALA A 63 -6.28 -10.67 3.20
C ALA A 63 -6.32 -9.19 2.79
N ASP A 64 -5.16 -8.52 2.67
CA ASP A 64 -5.04 -7.14 2.20
C ASP A 64 -5.10 -7.00 0.66
N GLY A 65 -5.35 -8.10 -0.06
CA GLY A 65 -5.48 -8.10 -1.50
C GLY A 65 -4.16 -8.22 -2.25
N LYS A 66 -3.06 -8.56 -1.60
CA LYS A 66 -1.77 -8.77 -2.29
C LYS A 66 -1.48 -10.25 -2.52
N ALA A 67 -1.10 -10.57 -3.75
CA ALA A 67 -0.73 -11.89 -4.21
C ALA A 67 0.78 -11.93 -4.51
N TYR A 68 1.45 -12.97 -4.03
CA TYR A 68 2.91 -13.07 -4.05
C TYR A 68 3.40 -14.36 -4.69
N GLY A 69 4.59 -14.28 -5.27
CA GLY A 69 5.30 -15.45 -5.77
C GLY A 69 6.58 -15.06 -6.50
N TYR A 70 7.10 -16.01 -7.25
CA TYR A 70 8.17 -15.79 -8.21
C TYR A 70 7.93 -16.61 -9.48
N ALA A 71 8.46 -16.14 -10.60
CA ALA A 71 8.42 -16.85 -11.87
C ALA A 71 9.60 -16.43 -12.75
N TYR A 72 10.32 -17.39 -13.31
CA TYR A 72 11.45 -17.15 -14.21
C TYR A 72 11.61 -18.29 -15.22
N ASP A 73 12.34 -18.02 -16.29
CA ASP A 73 12.79 -19.03 -17.25
C ASP A 73 14.12 -19.61 -16.74
N SER A 74 14.16 -20.90 -16.42
CA SER A 74 15.35 -21.50 -15.83
C SER A 74 16.58 -21.51 -16.75
N MET A 75 16.37 -21.36 -18.06
CA MET A 75 17.44 -21.23 -19.05
C MET A 75 17.81 -19.76 -19.33
N ASN A 76 16.94 -18.80 -19.00
CA ASN A 76 17.11 -17.37 -19.28
C ASN A 76 16.90 -16.51 -18.02
N LYS A 77 17.75 -16.70 -17.00
CA LYS A 77 17.59 -16.04 -15.68
C LYS A 77 17.88 -14.54 -15.65
N THR A 78 18.37 -13.95 -16.74
CA THR A 78 18.63 -12.51 -16.86
C THR A 78 17.40 -11.73 -17.32
N LYS A 79 16.36 -12.43 -17.80
CA LYS A 79 15.13 -11.83 -18.32
C LYS A 79 13.96 -12.10 -17.38
N VAL A 80 13.03 -11.16 -17.32
CA VAL A 80 11.86 -11.24 -16.43
C VAL A 80 10.65 -11.85 -17.13
N ILE A 81 9.79 -12.50 -16.35
CA ILE A 81 8.59 -13.16 -16.85
C ILE A 81 7.33 -12.36 -16.49
N LYS A 82 6.40 -12.28 -17.44
CA LYS A 82 5.04 -11.81 -17.18
C LYS A 82 4.23 -12.90 -16.48
N VAL A 83 3.50 -12.55 -15.44
CA VAL A 83 2.60 -13.45 -14.70
C VAL A 83 1.17 -13.00 -14.91
N ILE A 84 0.32 -13.92 -15.33
CA ILE A 84 -1.08 -13.67 -15.70
C ILE A 84 -2.00 -14.41 -14.72
N PHE A 85 -3.02 -13.71 -14.22
CA PHE A 85 -3.92 -14.23 -13.19
C PHE A 85 -5.33 -14.45 -13.72
N TYR A 86 -5.93 -15.58 -13.31
CA TYR A 86 -7.34 -15.91 -13.54
C TYR A 86 -8.03 -16.26 -12.22
N ALA A 87 -9.30 -15.89 -12.07
CA ALA A 87 -10.13 -16.20 -10.91
C ALA A 87 -11.22 -17.21 -11.24
N ASN A 88 -11.53 -18.05 -10.25
CA ASN A 88 -12.63 -19.02 -10.20
C ASN A 88 -12.68 -20.03 -11.36
N GLY A 89 -11.56 -20.21 -12.05
CA GLY A 89 -11.35 -21.25 -13.05
C GLY A 89 -9.96 -21.09 -13.66
N PRO A 90 -9.39 -22.16 -14.24
CA PRO A 90 -8.19 -22.05 -15.05
C PRO A 90 -8.46 -21.26 -16.34
N VAL A 91 -7.41 -20.93 -17.08
CA VAL A 91 -7.53 -20.32 -18.41
C VAL A 91 -8.53 -21.09 -19.30
N GLY A 92 -9.36 -20.35 -20.04
CA GLY A 92 -10.43 -20.88 -20.88
C GLY A 92 -11.78 -21.04 -20.18
N THR A 93 -11.81 -21.09 -18.84
CA THR A 93 -13.07 -21.19 -18.07
C THR A 93 -13.19 -20.14 -16.96
N GLY A 94 -12.07 -19.68 -16.41
CA GLY A 94 -12.02 -18.62 -15.39
C GLY A 94 -12.09 -17.22 -15.96
N THR A 95 -12.19 -16.24 -15.06
CA THR A 95 -12.21 -14.81 -15.40
C THR A 95 -10.81 -14.24 -15.35
N TYR A 96 -10.37 -13.52 -16.39
CA TYR A 96 -9.12 -12.78 -16.36
C TYR A 96 -9.13 -11.71 -15.27
N VAL A 97 -8.09 -11.70 -14.42
CA VAL A 97 -7.96 -10.77 -13.29
C VAL A 97 -7.00 -9.63 -13.61
N GLY A 98 -5.88 -9.95 -14.26
CA GLY A 98 -4.80 -9.01 -14.53
C GLY A 98 -3.45 -9.71 -14.71
N GLU A 99 -2.40 -8.91 -14.82
CA GLU A 99 -1.03 -9.40 -15.01
C GLU A 99 0.00 -8.49 -14.31
N VAL A 100 1.19 -9.04 -14.04
CA VAL A 100 2.33 -8.34 -13.43
C VAL A 100 3.63 -8.85 -14.03
N ILE A 101 4.70 -8.06 -13.99
CA ILE A 101 6.04 -8.52 -14.37
C ILE A 101 6.78 -8.95 -13.11
N ALA A 102 7.29 -10.18 -13.11
CA ALA A 102 8.10 -10.74 -12.04
C ALA A 102 9.54 -10.20 -12.13
N LYS A 103 9.75 -9.01 -11.56
CA LYS A 103 11.02 -8.27 -11.60
C LYS A 103 11.56 -7.88 -10.22
N GLU A 104 10.83 -8.18 -9.16
CA GLU A 104 11.17 -7.74 -7.81
C GLU A 104 12.39 -8.52 -7.30
N THR A 105 13.29 -7.79 -6.65
CA THR A 105 14.47 -8.37 -6.02
C THR A 105 14.07 -9.22 -4.81
N GLY A 106 14.76 -10.34 -4.63
CA GLY A 106 14.64 -11.16 -3.44
C GLY A 106 15.93 -11.96 -3.23
N VAL A 107 15.87 -12.99 -2.38
CA VAL A 107 17.05 -13.79 -2.04
C VAL A 107 17.11 -15.09 -2.84
N GLY A 108 18.32 -15.60 -3.05
CA GLY A 108 18.56 -16.92 -3.65
C GLY A 108 18.40 -16.94 -5.17
N ALA A 109 18.14 -18.14 -5.72
CA ALA A 109 18.13 -18.40 -7.16
C ALA A 109 17.02 -17.67 -7.95
N SER A 110 16.07 -17.05 -7.24
CA SER A 110 14.94 -16.27 -7.77
C SER A 110 15.14 -14.75 -7.61
N ALA A 111 16.33 -14.29 -7.23
CA ALA A 111 16.62 -12.86 -7.15
C ALA A 111 16.30 -12.16 -8.49
N GLY A 112 15.48 -11.09 -8.43
CA GLY A 112 15.02 -10.36 -9.62
C GLY A 112 13.80 -10.96 -10.31
N HIS A 113 13.19 -12.00 -9.74
CA HIS A 113 12.06 -12.73 -10.35
C HIS A 113 10.84 -12.85 -9.44
N TYR A 114 10.77 -12.06 -8.38
CA TYR A 114 9.60 -12.01 -7.52
C TYR A 114 8.52 -11.10 -8.12
N PHE A 115 7.29 -11.33 -7.69
CA PHE A 115 6.18 -10.44 -8.01
C PHE A 115 5.30 -10.19 -6.80
N THR A 116 4.79 -8.97 -6.73
CA THR A 116 3.65 -8.57 -5.90
C THR A 116 2.55 -8.06 -6.81
N PHE A 117 1.39 -8.73 -6.81
CA PHE A 117 0.22 -8.31 -7.56
C PHE A 117 -0.88 -7.82 -6.63
N LYS A 118 -1.34 -6.58 -6.82
CA LYS A 118 -2.50 -6.03 -6.10
C LYS A 118 -3.78 -6.44 -6.80
N LEU A 119 -4.64 -7.17 -6.09
CA LEU A 119 -5.93 -7.61 -6.59
C LEU A 119 -6.86 -6.41 -6.89
N PRO A 120 -7.59 -6.45 -8.02
CA PRO A 120 -8.70 -5.54 -8.24
C PRO A 120 -9.80 -5.75 -7.20
N ALA A 121 -10.54 -4.68 -6.87
CA ALA A 121 -11.59 -4.73 -5.84
C ALA A 121 -12.67 -5.79 -6.09
N ALA A 122 -12.97 -6.10 -7.36
CA ALA A 122 -13.90 -7.16 -7.73
C ALA A 122 -13.50 -8.54 -7.23
N PHE A 123 -12.20 -8.79 -7.03
CA PHE A 123 -11.63 -10.06 -6.57
C PHE A 123 -11.09 -10.02 -5.14
N ALA A 124 -11.15 -8.84 -4.48
CA ALA A 124 -10.81 -8.62 -3.08
C ALA A 124 -12.02 -7.98 -2.37
N ASN A 125 -13.14 -8.70 -2.40
CA ASN A 125 -14.47 -8.24 -1.99
C ASN A 125 -14.97 -8.91 -0.69
N GLY A 126 -14.12 -9.64 0.03
CA GLY A 126 -14.47 -10.33 1.27
C GLY A 126 -15.18 -11.68 1.12
N THR A 127 -15.35 -12.17 -0.11
CA THR A 127 -15.87 -13.52 -0.38
C THR A 127 -14.74 -14.50 -0.67
N GLN A 128 -15.01 -15.80 -0.53
CA GLN A 128 -14.05 -16.85 -0.86
C GLN A 128 -13.88 -16.96 -2.38
N GLN A 129 -12.63 -16.90 -2.82
CA GLN A 129 -12.23 -16.89 -4.23
C GLN A 129 -11.14 -17.94 -4.46
N LYS A 130 -10.90 -18.29 -5.73
CA LYS A 130 -9.80 -19.16 -6.15
C LYS A 130 -9.02 -18.50 -7.27
N MET A 131 -7.70 -18.36 -7.15
CA MET A 131 -6.84 -17.71 -8.14
C MET A 131 -5.79 -18.65 -8.71
N TYR A 132 -5.60 -18.57 -10.02
CA TYR A 132 -4.63 -19.32 -10.82
C TYR A 132 -3.61 -18.33 -11.38
N ALA A 133 -2.32 -18.69 -11.36
CA ALA A 133 -1.25 -17.86 -11.90
C ALA A 133 -0.50 -18.62 -12.99
N TYR A 134 -0.26 -17.95 -14.11
CA TYR A 134 0.43 -18.49 -15.28
C TYR A 134 1.66 -17.65 -15.62
N GLY A 135 2.78 -18.27 -15.93
CA GLY A 135 3.99 -17.58 -16.37
C GLY A 135 4.03 -17.42 -17.89
N HIS A 136 4.60 -16.33 -18.37
CA HIS A 136 4.81 -15.99 -19.78
C HIS A 136 3.50 -15.78 -20.57
N GLU A 137 2.67 -16.82 -20.70
CA GLU A 137 1.37 -16.81 -21.39
C GLU A 137 0.29 -17.54 -20.59
N ALA A 138 -0.98 -17.22 -20.87
CA ALA A 138 -2.12 -17.90 -20.27
C ALA A 138 -2.38 -19.25 -20.94
N LYS A 139 -1.54 -20.25 -20.63
CA LYS A 139 -1.65 -21.63 -21.13
C LYS A 139 -1.52 -22.63 -19.99
N ALA A 140 -2.22 -23.76 -20.08
CA ALA A 140 -2.21 -24.78 -19.03
C ALA A 140 -0.81 -25.30 -18.69
N GLU A 141 0.06 -25.45 -19.71
CA GLU A 141 1.46 -25.85 -19.59
C GLU A 141 2.34 -24.85 -18.81
N TYR A 142 1.90 -23.60 -18.68
CA TYR A 142 2.63 -22.55 -17.94
C TYR A 142 1.97 -22.19 -16.60
N LEU A 143 1.14 -23.09 -16.06
CA LEU A 143 0.60 -22.93 -14.71
C LEU A 143 1.74 -22.93 -13.68
N ILE A 144 1.86 -21.84 -12.93
CA ILE A 144 2.87 -21.69 -11.88
C ILE A 144 2.56 -22.65 -10.73
N ALA A 145 3.58 -23.34 -10.20
CA ALA A 145 3.43 -24.30 -9.11
C ALA A 145 2.71 -23.70 -7.89
N LEU A 146 2.01 -24.55 -7.14
CA LEU A 146 1.12 -24.19 -6.02
C LEU A 146 -0.13 -23.37 -6.39
N SER A 147 -0.38 -23.17 -7.68
CA SER A 147 -1.71 -22.76 -8.17
C SER A 147 -2.68 -23.95 -8.19
N PRO A 148 -3.98 -23.73 -7.95
CA PRO A 148 -4.59 -22.47 -7.53
C PRO A 148 -4.48 -22.20 -6.03
N LYS A 149 -4.64 -20.92 -5.65
CA LYS A 149 -4.80 -20.49 -4.26
C LYS A 149 -6.24 -20.14 -3.95
N THR A 150 -6.76 -20.72 -2.87
CA THR A 150 -8.05 -20.31 -2.31
C THR A 150 -7.81 -19.21 -1.28
N TYR A 151 -8.59 -18.14 -1.31
CA TYR A 151 -8.35 -16.97 -0.46
C TYR A 151 -9.63 -16.17 -0.18
N VAL A 152 -9.55 -15.29 0.81
CA VAL A 152 -10.51 -14.21 1.06
C VAL A 152 -9.68 -12.94 1.25
N ALA A 153 -9.97 -11.91 0.48
CA ALA A 153 -9.22 -10.65 0.53
C ALA A 153 -10.16 -9.44 0.46
N TYR A 154 -9.65 -8.29 0.90
CA TYR A 154 -10.37 -7.04 1.04
C TYR A 154 -9.56 -5.91 0.41
N THR A 155 -10.24 -5.04 -0.32
CA THR A 155 -9.70 -3.73 -0.71
C THR A 155 -10.08 -2.70 0.33
N PRO A 156 -9.15 -1.91 0.87
CA PRO A 156 -9.50 -0.79 1.73
C PRO A 156 -10.37 0.22 1.00
N LYS A 157 -11.41 0.72 1.67
CA LYS A 157 -12.40 1.68 1.16
C LYS A 157 -12.47 2.96 1.98
N ALA A 158 -12.07 2.92 3.26
CA ALA A 158 -12.29 4.02 4.20
C ALA A 158 -10.99 4.72 4.64
N GLU A 159 -9.98 4.77 3.78
CA GLU A 159 -8.77 5.57 4.02
C GLU A 159 -9.05 7.05 4.32
N PRO A 160 -9.99 7.74 3.63
CA PRO A 160 -10.36 9.10 4.00
C PRO A 160 -10.93 9.22 5.43
N TYR A 161 -11.73 8.24 5.87
CA TYR A 161 -12.25 8.20 7.23
C TYR A 161 -11.11 8.03 8.24
N TYR A 162 -10.18 7.12 7.96
CA TYR A 162 -9.00 6.93 8.79
C TYR A 162 -8.20 8.23 8.92
N ASN A 163 -7.85 8.87 7.80
CA ASN A 163 -7.03 10.07 7.80
C ASN A 163 -7.67 11.23 8.58
N ALA A 164 -9.01 11.36 8.51
CA ALA A 164 -9.73 12.40 9.23
C ALA A 164 -9.93 12.12 10.72
N ASN A 165 -10.19 10.86 11.11
CA ASN A 165 -10.72 10.55 12.45
C ASN A 165 -9.81 9.66 13.30
N VAL A 166 -9.02 8.79 12.68
CA VAL A 166 -8.21 7.78 13.39
C VAL A 166 -6.73 8.18 13.39
N GLY A 167 -6.21 8.57 12.22
CA GLY A 167 -4.81 8.93 12.00
C GLY A 167 -4.25 9.94 13.00
N PRO A 168 -4.93 11.08 13.28
CA PRO A 168 -4.42 12.07 14.23
C PRO A 168 -4.23 11.51 15.64
N PHE A 169 -5.16 10.67 16.10
CA PHE A 169 -5.05 10.04 17.42
C PHE A 169 -3.87 9.06 17.48
N ILE A 170 -3.73 8.21 16.44
CA ILE A 170 -2.62 7.26 16.35
C ILE A 170 -1.27 7.99 16.30
N ALA A 171 -1.19 9.07 15.53
CA ALA A 171 0.01 9.91 15.43
C ALA A 171 0.41 10.50 16.79
N ALA A 172 -0.54 11.00 17.56
CA ALA A 172 -0.28 11.64 18.85
C ALA A 172 0.06 10.64 19.98
N ASN A 173 -0.55 9.45 19.98
CA ASN A 173 -0.51 8.56 21.13
C ASN A 173 0.30 7.27 20.92
N CYS A 174 0.49 6.82 19.68
CA CYS A 174 1.04 5.49 19.40
C CYS A 174 2.45 5.52 18.77
N THR A 175 2.87 6.66 18.23
CA THR A 175 4.12 6.80 17.45
C THR A 175 5.40 6.59 18.25
N ARG A 176 5.33 6.70 19.58
CA ARG A 176 6.48 6.41 20.44
C ARG A 176 6.92 4.94 20.39
N CYS A 177 6.00 4.03 20.08
CA CYS A 177 6.27 2.59 20.10
C CYS A 177 6.08 1.92 18.74
N HIS A 178 5.31 2.52 17.84
CA HIS A 178 4.97 1.94 16.55
C HIS A 178 4.98 2.98 15.43
N THR A 179 5.33 2.58 14.22
CA THR A 179 5.09 3.40 13.02
C THR A 179 3.84 2.89 12.32
N TRP A 180 2.70 3.47 12.65
CA TRP A 180 1.42 3.06 12.07
C TRP A 180 1.03 3.92 10.88
N THR A 181 0.66 3.26 9.79
CA THR A 181 -0.04 3.84 8.64
C THR A 181 -1.42 3.20 8.52
N HIS A 182 -2.30 3.79 7.70
CA HIS A 182 -3.57 3.16 7.33
C HIS A 182 -3.34 1.72 6.82
N ALA A 183 -2.41 1.54 5.89
CA ALA A 183 -2.10 0.24 5.30
C ALA A 183 -1.64 -0.79 6.33
N ASN A 184 -0.80 -0.42 7.31
CA ASN A 184 -0.33 -1.35 8.34
C ASN A 184 -1.42 -1.72 9.35
N LEU A 185 -2.28 -0.76 9.71
CA LEU A 185 -3.41 -1.03 10.62
C LEU A 185 -4.49 -1.87 9.95
N PHE A 186 -4.86 -1.52 8.71
CA PHE A 186 -5.78 -2.30 7.88
C PHE A 186 -5.23 -3.72 7.67
N GLY A 187 -4.01 -3.83 7.13
CA GLY A 187 -3.32 -5.10 6.84
C GLY A 187 -3.05 -5.99 8.06
N GLY A 188 -3.12 -5.44 9.26
CA GLY A 188 -2.75 -6.12 10.51
C GLY A 188 -3.91 -6.18 11.51
N PRO A 189 -3.88 -5.39 12.60
CA PRO A 189 -4.78 -5.56 13.73
C PRO A 189 -6.26 -5.28 13.43
N LEU A 190 -6.59 -4.45 12.44
CA LEU A 190 -8.00 -4.22 12.07
C LEU A 190 -8.63 -5.45 11.40
N MET A 191 -7.87 -6.18 10.58
CA MET A 191 -8.29 -7.40 9.89
C MET A 191 -8.03 -8.69 10.69
N SER A 192 -7.79 -8.62 12.00
CA SER A 192 -7.47 -9.80 12.81
C SER A 192 -8.48 -9.98 13.95
N PRO A 193 -9.40 -10.95 13.91
CA PRO A 193 -9.76 -11.77 12.74
C PRO A 193 -10.43 -10.93 11.64
N THR A 194 -10.44 -11.44 10.41
CA THR A 194 -11.13 -10.80 9.26
C THR A 194 -12.65 -10.91 9.43
N PRO A 195 -13.46 -10.11 8.71
CA PRO A 195 -14.91 -10.29 8.70
C PRO A 195 -15.34 -11.72 8.39
N PHE A 196 -14.70 -12.36 7.41
CA PHE A 196 -14.98 -13.76 7.04
C PHE A 196 -14.66 -14.76 8.16
N ALA A 197 -13.67 -14.45 9.01
CA ALA A 197 -13.31 -15.26 10.17
C ALA A 197 -14.05 -14.84 11.47
N GLY A 198 -15.14 -14.09 11.37
CA GLY A 198 -15.96 -13.65 12.51
C GLY A 198 -15.47 -12.38 13.21
N GLY A 199 -14.55 -11.64 12.58
CA GLY A 199 -14.18 -10.29 13.00
C GLY A 199 -15.36 -9.34 12.88
N THR A 200 -15.50 -8.48 13.88
CA THR A 200 -16.56 -7.47 13.93
C THR A 200 -15.96 -6.11 14.29
N ALA A 201 -16.79 -5.07 14.22
CA ALA A 201 -16.49 -3.76 14.76
C ALA A 201 -16.16 -3.79 16.26
N THR A 202 -16.40 -4.88 17.00
CA THR A 202 -16.14 -4.94 18.45
C THR A 202 -15.15 -6.05 18.84
N SER A 203 -14.73 -6.91 17.92
CA SER A 203 -13.93 -8.10 18.24
C SER A 203 -12.58 -8.17 17.53
N ASN A 204 -12.27 -7.24 16.63
CA ASN A 204 -10.95 -7.19 16.00
C ASN A 204 -9.85 -6.81 17.00
N LYS A 205 -8.61 -7.21 16.67
CA LYS A 205 -7.43 -7.10 17.53
C LYS A 205 -7.11 -5.66 17.84
N LEU A 206 -7.32 -4.73 16.91
CA LEU A 206 -7.12 -3.30 17.18
C LEU A 206 -8.01 -2.85 18.33
N ILE A 207 -9.31 -3.15 18.29
CA ILE A 207 -10.24 -2.76 19.36
C ILE A 207 -9.98 -3.49 20.66
N ARG A 208 -9.64 -4.79 20.61
CA ARG A 208 -9.29 -5.54 21.83
C ARG A 208 -8.04 -4.98 22.51
N LYS A 209 -7.05 -4.52 21.74
CA LYS A 209 -5.86 -3.84 22.28
C LYS A 209 -6.22 -2.49 22.89
N MET A 210 -6.99 -1.67 22.17
CA MET A 210 -7.34 -0.31 22.60
C MET A 210 -8.27 -0.29 23.83
N SER A 211 -9.06 -1.35 24.02
CA SER A 211 -9.97 -1.52 25.14
C SER A 211 -9.39 -2.27 26.35
N GLY A 212 -8.13 -2.71 26.29
CA GLY A 212 -7.51 -3.51 27.35
C GLY A 212 -7.91 -4.99 27.38
N ALA A 213 -8.89 -5.41 26.57
CA ALA A 213 -9.29 -6.82 26.44
C ALA A 213 -8.16 -7.73 25.91
N GLU A 214 -7.13 -7.17 25.31
CA GLU A 214 -5.85 -7.84 25.05
C GLU A 214 -4.70 -6.96 25.55
N GLY A 215 -3.92 -7.47 26.52
CA GLY A 215 -2.85 -6.70 27.15
C GLY A 215 -1.85 -6.10 26.15
N HIS A 216 -1.47 -4.85 26.38
CA HIS A 216 -0.46 -4.10 25.62
C HIS A 216 0.16 -3.01 26.50
N THR A 217 1.45 -2.75 26.34
CA THR A 217 2.21 -1.79 27.16
C THR A 217 1.84 -0.33 26.91
N GLY A 218 1.08 -0.04 25.85
CA GLY A 218 0.61 1.31 25.52
C GLY A 218 -0.53 1.82 26.38
N GLY A 219 -1.13 0.97 27.22
CA GLY A 219 -2.28 1.31 28.05
C GLY A 219 -3.62 1.14 27.32
N GLU A 220 -4.69 1.53 28.01
CA GLU A 220 -6.07 1.47 27.53
C GLU A 220 -6.52 2.87 27.11
N PHE A 221 -7.18 2.96 25.96
CA PHE A 221 -7.57 4.23 25.34
C PHE A 221 -9.08 4.39 25.17
N CYS A 222 -9.85 3.34 25.46
CA CYS A 222 -11.31 3.41 25.43
C CYS A 222 -11.96 2.28 26.21
N SER A 223 -13.21 2.49 26.61
CA SER A 223 -14.12 1.40 26.98
C SER A 223 -15.02 1.07 25.79
N MET A 224 -15.51 -0.17 25.73
CA MET A 224 -16.34 -0.66 24.62
C MET A 224 -17.53 0.27 24.38
N GLY A 225 -17.64 0.80 23.15
CA GLY A 225 -18.76 1.66 22.73
C GLY A 225 -18.66 3.12 23.16
N SER A 226 -17.52 3.57 23.73
CA SER A 226 -17.31 4.97 24.07
C SER A 226 -15.89 5.45 23.71
N GLY A 227 -15.70 6.77 23.72
CA GLY A 227 -14.41 7.40 23.42
C GLY A 227 -13.88 6.98 22.04
N PHE A 228 -12.57 6.71 21.96
CA PHE A 228 -11.92 6.36 20.70
C PHE A 228 -12.36 5.01 20.12
N CYS A 229 -12.88 4.09 20.94
CA CYS A 229 -13.40 2.80 20.45
C CYS A 229 -14.59 3.00 19.51
N ALA A 230 -15.43 4.01 19.74
CA ALA A 230 -16.54 4.33 18.84
C ALA A 230 -16.02 4.80 17.47
N THR A 231 -14.96 5.60 17.44
CA THR A 231 -14.29 6.01 16.18
C THR A 231 -13.70 4.82 15.44
N LEU A 232 -13.06 3.88 16.16
CA LEU A 232 -12.53 2.65 15.55
C LEU A 232 -13.63 1.72 15.04
N GLN A 233 -14.75 1.60 15.78
CA GLN A 233 -15.93 0.86 15.36
C GLN A 233 -16.53 1.43 14.08
N ALA A 234 -16.66 2.75 14.00
CA ALA A 234 -17.15 3.44 12.82
C ALA A 234 -16.19 3.31 11.62
N TRP A 235 -14.87 3.34 11.85
CA TRP A 235 -13.90 3.04 10.80
C TRP A 235 -14.04 1.61 10.29
N TRP A 236 -14.14 0.62 11.18
CA TRP A 236 -14.36 -0.78 10.79
C TRP A 236 -15.64 -0.94 9.97
N ALA A 237 -16.74 -0.32 10.39
CA ALA A 237 -17.99 -0.35 9.64
C ALA A 237 -17.82 0.26 8.24
N ALA A 238 -17.15 1.41 8.11
CA ALA A 238 -16.90 2.04 6.82
C ALA A 238 -16.00 1.19 5.88
N GLU A 239 -15.14 0.33 6.42
CA GLU A 239 -14.30 -0.57 5.60
C GLU A 239 -15.08 -1.81 5.12
N PHE A 240 -15.98 -2.35 5.94
CA PHE A 240 -16.50 -3.72 5.76
C PHE A 240 -18.02 -3.86 5.65
N GLN A 241 -18.80 -2.79 5.85
CA GLN A 241 -20.26 -2.77 5.70
C GLN A 241 -20.67 -1.85 4.54
#